data_AF-A0A0P0SCU3-F1
#
_entry.id   AF-A0A0P0SCU3-F1
#
_cell.length_a   1.000
_cell.length_b   1.000
_cell.length_c   1.000
_cell.angle_alpha   90.00
_cell.angle_beta   90.00
_cell.angle_gamma   90.00
#
_symmetry.space_group_name_H-M   'P 1'
#
loop_
_entity.id
_entity.type
_entity.pdbx_description
1 polymer ?
#
loop_
_entity_poly.entity_id
_entity_poly.type
_entity_poly.pdbx_seq_one_letter_code
_entity_poly.pdbx_strand_id
1 'polypeptide(L)'
;MDIDPHSPRGTASDSLMTQIDRTNVLAVRNELQFQAEQMQVALRRARDDCVVRPCGGDLVSRDAALSFGRKVEQIIAVHTAHLHEIIEAVGRLTETAHHYGYTEEAITASLDAARPRLTARLHEYRA
;
A
#
# COMPACT_ATOMS: atom_id res chain seq x y z
N MET A 1 -4.95 -0.72 29.84
CA MET A 1 -5.27 0.64 29.39
C MET A 1 -5.94 0.44 28.05
N ASP A 2 -7.26 0.58 27.97
CA ASP A 2 -7.98 0.47 26.70
C ASP A 2 -7.64 1.72 25.88
N ILE A 3 -6.81 1.53 24.86
CA ILE A 3 -6.52 2.58 23.88
C ILE A 3 -7.70 2.57 22.91
N ASP A 4 -8.45 3.66 22.87
CA ASP A 4 -9.51 3.83 21.88
C ASP A 4 -8.92 3.75 20.46
N PRO A 5 -9.39 2.81 19.60
CA PRO A 5 -8.86 2.63 18.26
C PRO A 5 -9.04 3.86 17.35
N HIS A 6 -10.00 4.74 17.65
CA HIS A 6 -10.25 5.97 16.90
C HIS A 6 -9.39 7.16 17.33
N SER A 7 -8.67 7.04 18.45
CA SER A 7 -7.85 8.13 18.94
C SER A 7 -6.72 8.48 17.95
N PRO A 8 -6.46 9.78 17.72
CA PRO A 8 -5.42 10.22 16.81
C PRO A 8 -4.03 9.82 17.33
N ARG A 9 -3.17 9.33 16.43
CA ARG A 9 -1.81 8.88 16.69
C ARG A 9 -0.74 9.78 16.07
N GLY A 10 -1.15 10.86 15.39
CA GLY A 10 -0.25 11.74 14.63
C GLY A 10 0.23 11.12 13.32
N THR A 11 -0.51 10.13 12.79
CA THR A 11 -0.15 9.42 11.54
C THR A 11 -1.11 9.80 10.41
N ALA A 12 -0.70 9.50 9.17
CA ALA A 12 -1.49 9.82 7.97
C ALA A 12 -2.89 9.19 7.98
N SER A 13 -3.09 8.11 8.74
CA SER A 13 -4.36 7.38 8.84
C SER A 13 -5.32 7.94 9.89
N ASP A 14 -4.97 9.00 10.64
CA ASP A 14 -5.87 9.56 11.66
C ASP A 14 -7.21 10.03 11.10
N SER A 15 -7.21 10.74 9.97
CA SER A 15 -8.44 11.18 9.33
C SER A 15 -9.28 10.01 8.82
N LEU A 16 -8.64 8.92 8.41
CA LEU A 16 -9.33 7.70 8.00
C LEU A 16 -10.08 7.10 9.20
N MET A 17 -9.41 6.98 10.35
CA MET A 17 -9.96 6.33 11.55
C MET A 17 -11.23 7.01 12.09
N THR A 18 -11.41 8.31 11.85
CA THR A 18 -12.64 9.03 12.25
C THR A 18 -13.90 8.60 11.47
N GLN A 19 -13.73 7.95 10.32
CA GLN A 19 -14.82 7.52 9.43
C GLN A 19 -15.08 6.00 9.51
N ILE A 20 -14.30 5.29 10.32
CA ILE A 20 -14.41 3.84 10.46
C ILE A 20 -15.47 3.49 11.49
N ASP A 21 -16.30 2.52 11.15
CA ASP A 21 -17.26 1.91 12.05
C ASP A 21 -17.30 0.39 11.85
N ARG A 22 -18.13 -0.28 12.65
CA ARG A 22 -18.26 -1.75 12.60
C ARG A 22 -18.76 -2.27 11.25
N THR A 23 -19.51 -1.47 10.50
CA THR A 23 -20.10 -1.86 9.21
C THR A 23 -19.09 -1.78 8.07
N ASN A 24 -18.10 -0.88 8.15
CA ASN A 24 -17.17 -0.62 7.06
C ASN A 24 -15.72 -1.08 7.31
N VAL A 25 -15.33 -1.36 8.56
CA VAL A 25 -13.92 -1.62 8.94
C VAL A 25 -13.25 -2.70 8.08
N LEU A 26 -13.94 -3.83 7.86
CA LEU A 26 -13.38 -4.95 7.09
C LEU A 26 -13.28 -4.61 5.60
N ALA A 27 -14.29 -3.92 5.06
CA ALA A 27 -14.29 -3.55 3.65
C ALA A 27 -13.14 -2.59 3.32
N VAL A 28 -12.94 -1.56 4.16
CA VAL A 28 -11.84 -0.60 4.00
C VAL A 28 -10.49 -1.27 4.24
N ARG A 29 -10.37 -2.10 5.28
CA ARG A 29 -9.14 -2.87 5.54
C ARG A 29 -8.75 -3.72 4.34
N ASN A 30 -9.70 -4.46 3.77
CA ASN A 30 -9.43 -5.38 2.67
C ASN A 30 -9.01 -4.65 1.40
N GLU A 31 -9.62 -3.50 1.13
CA GLU A 31 -9.25 -2.60 0.04
C GLU A 31 -7.78 -2.15 0.17
N LEU A 32 -7.41 -1.60 1.33
CA LEU A 32 -6.06 -1.11 1.58
C LEU A 32 -5.01 -2.24 1.64
N GLN A 33 -5.36 -3.38 2.22
CA GLN A 33 -4.50 -4.57 2.26
C GLN A 33 -4.22 -5.08 0.84
N PHE A 34 -5.26 -5.19 0.00
CA PHE A 34 -5.08 -5.56 -1.40
C PHE A 34 -4.24 -4.54 -2.14
N GLN A 35 -4.48 -3.24 -1.96
CA GLN A 35 -3.65 -2.19 -2.56
C GLN A 35 -2.18 -2.31 -2.15
N ALA A 36 -1.90 -2.54 -0.86
CA ALA A 36 -0.54 -2.75 -0.36
C ALA A 36 0.15 -3.95 -1.03
N GLU A 37 -0.54 -5.08 -1.17
CA GLU A 37 -0.04 -6.26 -1.89
C GLU A 37 0.32 -5.93 -3.34
N GLN A 38 -0.55 -5.21 -4.05
CA GLN A 38 -0.32 -4.84 -5.44
C GLN A 38 0.82 -3.82 -5.58
N MET A 39 0.93 -2.86 -4.66
CA MET A 39 2.03 -1.89 -4.62
C MET A 39 3.37 -2.57 -4.33
N GLN A 40 3.42 -3.53 -3.41
CA GLN A 40 4.63 -4.32 -3.14
C GLN A 40 5.11 -5.08 -4.39
N VAL A 41 4.19 -5.70 -5.13
CA VAL A 41 4.53 -6.38 -6.39
C VAL A 41 5.03 -5.38 -7.43
N ALA A 42 4.36 -4.24 -7.59
CA ALA A 42 4.76 -3.20 -8.55
C ALA A 42 6.12 -2.59 -8.22
N LEU A 43 6.39 -2.29 -6.94
CA LEU A 43 7.67 -1.76 -6.47
C LEU A 43 8.83 -2.74 -6.66
N ARG A 44 8.60 -4.04 -6.40
CA ARG A 44 9.60 -5.08 -6.68
C ARG A 44 9.95 -5.12 -8.16
N ARG A 45 8.94 -5.18 -9.05
CA ARG A 45 9.16 -5.15 -10.50
C ARG A 45 9.87 -3.89 -10.95
N ALA A 46 9.46 -2.72 -10.47
CA ALA A 46 10.11 -1.46 -10.83
C ALA A 46 11.60 -1.41 -10.43
N ARG A 47 11.98 -2.01 -9.30
CA ARG A 47 13.39 -2.10 -8.89
C ARG A 47 14.22 -2.96 -9.85
N ASP A 48 13.63 -4.04 -10.36
CA ASP A 48 14.31 -4.96 -11.27
C ASP A 48 14.33 -4.42 -12.71
N ASP A 49 13.22 -3.84 -13.17
CA ASP A 49 13.00 -3.44 -14.56
C ASP A 49 13.53 -2.04 -14.88
N CYS A 50 13.56 -1.11 -13.92
CA CYS A 50 13.92 0.29 -14.18
C CYS A 50 15.42 0.58 -13.97
N VAL A 51 16.28 -0.42 -14.13
CA VAL A 51 17.74 -0.22 -14.06
C VAL A 51 18.21 0.54 -15.29
N VAL A 52 18.58 1.81 -15.10
CA VAL A 52 19.08 2.66 -16.18
C VAL A 52 20.57 2.39 -16.42
N ARG A 53 20.91 2.05 -17.67
CA ARG A 53 22.29 1.88 -18.12
C ARG A 53 22.64 2.95 -19.16
N PRO A 54 23.93 3.35 -19.28
CA PRO A 54 24.37 4.23 -20.36
C PRO A 54 24.04 3.60 -21.72
N CYS A 55 23.49 4.38 -22.64
CA CYS A 55 23.23 3.95 -24.02
C CYS A 55 24.50 3.88 -24.88
N GLY A 56 25.60 4.48 -24.41
CA GLY A 56 26.91 4.50 -25.05
C GLY A 56 28.05 4.71 -24.04
N GLY A 57 29.29 4.64 -24.51
CA GLY A 57 30.50 4.82 -23.69
C GLY A 57 30.91 6.28 -23.48
N ASP A 58 30.24 7.23 -24.15
CA ASP A 58 30.52 8.65 -24.04
C ASP A 58 30.06 9.25 -22.70
N LEU A 59 30.59 10.42 -22.37
CA LEU A 59 30.31 11.09 -21.10
C LEU A 59 28.82 11.47 -20.96
N VAL A 60 28.17 11.88 -22.04
CA VAL A 60 26.76 12.30 -22.01
C VAL A 60 25.85 11.10 -21.69
N SER A 61 26.11 9.95 -22.31
CA SER A 61 25.39 8.70 -22.02
C SER A 61 25.51 8.27 -20.55
N ARG A 62 26.69 8.47 -19.93
CA ARG A 62 26.91 8.13 -18.52
C ARG A 62 26.20 9.10 -17.58
N ASP A 63 26.26 10.39 -17.85
CA ASP A 63 25.59 11.42 -17.06
C ASP A 63 24.06 11.30 -17.15
N ALA A 64 23.53 11.02 -18.34
CA ALA A 64 22.12 10.76 -18.56
C ALA A 64 21.64 9.56 -17.73
N ALA A 65 22.38 8.44 -17.76
CA ALA A 65 22.03 7.25 -16.98
C ALA A 65 22.01 7.53 -15.47
N LEU A 66 22.97 8.31 -14.96
CA LEU A 66 22.99 8.73 -13.55
C LEU A 66 21.80 9.61 -13.19
N SER A 67 21.46 10.59 -14.04
CA SER A 67 20.34 11.50 -13.80
C SER A 67 19.00 10.77 -13.76
N PHE A 68 18.73 9.92 -14.75
CA PHE A 68 17.53 9.10 -14.79
C PHE A 68 17.50 8.08 -13.65
N GLY A 69 18.63 7.46 -13.31
CA GLY A 69 18.74 6.55 -12.16
C GLY A 69 18.29 7.21 -10.85
N ARG A 70 18.79 8.41 -10.56
CA ARG A 70 18.34 9.19 -9.38
C ARG A 70 16.85 9.49 -9.40
N LYS A 71 16.29 9.79 -10.58
CA LYS A 71 14.85 10.05 -10.71
C LYS A 71 14.02 8.80 -10.44
N VAL A 72 14.45 7.64 -10.96
CA VAL A 72 13.83 6.34 -10.67
C VAL A 72 13.86 6.04 -9.18
N GLU A 73 15.02 6.20 -8.54
CA GLU A 73 15.18 6.01 -7.09
C GLU A 73 14.23 6.92 -6.29
N GLN A 74 14.12 8.20 -6.66
CA GLN A 74 13.21 9.14 -6.02
C GLN A 74 11.75 8.68 -6.13
N ILE A 75 11.32 8.22 -7.32
CA ILE A 75 9.96 7.74 -7.54
C ILE A 75 9.70 6.48 -6.69
N ILE A 76 10.63 5.53 -6.67
CA ILE A 76 10.55 4.32 -5.85
C ILE A 76 10.46 4.68 -4.36
N ALA A 77 11.25 5.65 -3.91
CA ALA A 77 11.27 6.09 -2.51
C ALA A 77 9.91 6.66 -2.07
N VAL A 78 9.32 7.55 -2.88
CA VAL A 78 8.00 8.13 -2.60
C VAL A 78 6.92 7.05 -2.51
N HIS A 79 6.89 6.11 -3.46
CA HIS A 79 5.89 5.04 -3.46
C HIS A 79 6.13 4.02 -2.34
N THR A 80 7.37 3.82 -1.92
CA THR A 80 7.70 3.00 -0.75
C THR A 80 7.20 3.66 0.54
N ALA A 81 7.39 4.98 0.68
CA ALA A 81 6.84 5.72 1.82
C ALA A 81 5.31 5.63 1.88
N HIS A 82 4.64 5.82 0.73
CA HIS A 82 3.19 5.68 0.66
C HIS A 82 2.71 4.25 0.98
N LEU A 83 3.44 3.22 0.53
CA LEU A 83 3.15 1.83 0.92
C LEU A 83 3.21 1.66 2.45
N HIS A 84 4.19 2.27 3.13
CA HIS A 84 4.28 2.20 4.58
C HIS A 84 3.08 2.87 5.28
N GLU A 85 2.60 4.00 4.77
CA GLU A 85 1.37 4.65 5.26
C GLU A 85 0.15 3.72 5.13
N ILE A 86 0.01 3.02 4.01
CA ILE A 86 -1.09 2.07 3.79
C ILE A 86 -0.97 0.87 4.74
N ILE A 87 0.23 0.30 4.92
CA ILE A 87 0.44 -0.81 5.84
C ILE A 87 0.11 -0.41 7.28
N GLU A 88 0.51 0.81 7.69
CA GLU A 88 0.16 1.35 9.01
C GLU A 88 -1.35 1.50 9.18
N ALA A 89 -2.04 2.04 8.17
CA ALA A 89 -3.50 2.14 8.17
C ALA A 89 -4.18 0.76 8.27
N VAL A 90 -3.70 -0.25 7.54
CA VAL A 90 -4.21 -1.63 7.63
C VAL A 90 -4.00 -2.20 9.03
N GLY A 91 -2.85 -1.94 9.65
CA GLY A 91 -2.58 -2.33 11.03
C GLY A 91 -3.61 -1.75 11.99
N ARG A 92 -3.87 -0.44 11.91
CA ARG A 92 -4.89 0.23 12.74
C ARG A 92 -6.30 -0.28 12.49
N LEU A 93 -6.66 -0.53 11.24
CA LEU A 93 -7.97 -1.11 10.91
C LEU A 93 -8.12 -2.53 11.44
N THR A 94 -7.03 -3.30 11.47
CA THR A 94 -7.01 -4.65 12.06
C THR A 94 -7.20 -4.58 13.58
N GLU A 95 -6.48 -3.69 14.27
CA GLU A 95 -6.69 -3.41 15.71
C GLU A 95 -8.14 -2.99 16.00
N THR A 96 -8.71 -2.13 15.14
CA THR A 96 -10.10 -1.66 15.27
C THR A 96 -11.11 -2.78 15.03
N ALA A 97 -10.85 -3.66 14.05
CA ALA A 97 -11.68 -4.82 13.81
C ALA A 97 -11.68 -5.76 15.02
N HIS A 98 -10.53 -5.99 15.66
CA HIS A 98 -10.47 -6.76 16.91
C HIS A 98 -11.28 -6.10 18.03
N HIS A 99 -11.22 -4.77 18.16
CA HIS A 99 -12.03 -4.05 19.13
C HIS A 99 -13.54 -4.24 18.90
N TYR A 100 -13.98 -4.35 17.64
CA TYR A 100 -15.36 -4.70 17.30
C TYR A 100 -15.69 -6.20 17.39
N GLY A 101 -14.75 -7.03 17.86
CA GLY A 101 -14.93 -8.45 18.12
C GLY A 101 -14.70 -9.37 16.91
N TYR A 102 -14.05 -8.88 15.85
CA TYR A 102 -13.62 -9.75 14.75
C TYR A 102 -12.38 -10.56 15.14
N THR A 103 -12.42 -11.87 14.87
CA THR A 103 -11.25 -12.75 15.02
C THR A 103 -10.33 -12.67 13.81
N GLU A 104 -9.10 -13.16 13.96
CA GLU A 104 -8.15 -13.18 12.85
C GLU A 104 -8.65 -14.05 11.68
N GLU A 105 -9.33 -15.16 11.99
CA GLU A 105 -9.94 -16.03 10.99
C GLU A 105 -11.04 -15.29 10.22
N ALA A 106 -11.87 -14.49 10.93
CA ALA A 106 -12.92 -13.70 10.29
C ALA A 106 -12.34 -12.59 9.39
N ILE A 107 -11.26 -11.94 9.83
CA ILE A 107 -10.55 -10.91 9.06
C ILE A 107 -9.93 -11.51 7.81
N THR A 108 -9.26 -12.65 7.93
CA THR A 108 -8.65 -13.37 6.81
C THR A 108 -9.71 -13.85 5.82
N ALA A 109 -10.77 -14.52 6.30
CA ALA A 109 -11.86 -14.99 5.47
C ALA A 109 -12.57 -13.83 4.73
N SER A 110 -12.69 -12.66 5.38
CA SER A 110 -13.24 -11.46 4.75
C SER A 110 -12.40 -10.98 3.56
N LEU A 111 -11.07 -10.96 3.71
CA LEU A 111 -10.16 -10.60 2.63
C LEU A 111 -10.24 -11.60 1.47
N ASP A 112 -10.25 -12.90 1.78
CA ASP A 112 -10.36 -13.95 0.76
C ASP A 112 -11.67 -13.86 -0.02
N ALA A 113 -12.78 -13.59 0.67
CA ALA A 113 -14.08 -13.38 0.04
C ALA A 113 -14.11 -12.11 -0.85
N ALA A 114 -13.40 -11.05 -0.46
CA ALA A 114 -13.32 -9.80 -1.22
C ALA A 114 -12.38 -9.88 -2.44
N ARG A 115 -11.37 -10.76 -2.39
CA ARG A 115 -10.27 -10.84 -3.36
C ARG A 115 -10.71 -10.97 -4.82
N PRO A 116 -11.73 -11.79 -5.20
CA PRO A 116 -12.18 -11.86 -6.59
C PRO A 116 -12.70 -10.51 -7.12
N ARG A 117 -13.50 -9.80 -6.32
CA ARG A 117 -14.05 -8.48 -6.70
C ARG A 117 -12.94 -7.43 -6.83
N LEU A 118 -12.01 -7.39 -5.89
CA LEU A 118 -10.88 -6.46 -5.90
C LEU A 118 -9.98 -6.72 -7.12
N THR A 119 -9.75 -7.99 -7.45
CA THR A 119 -8.99 -8.41 -8.63
C THR A 119 -9.69 -8.01 -9.92
N ALA A 120 -11.00 -8.26 -10.05
CA ALA A 120 -11.78 -7.86 -11.23
C ALA A 120 -11.68 -6.34 -11.47
N ARG A 121 -11.90 -5.53 -10.42
CA ARG A 121 -11.80 -4.07 -10.53
C ARG A 121 -10.39 -3.60 -10.90
N LEU A 122 -9.34 -4.26 -10.41
CA LEU A 122 -7.97 -3.95 -10.84
C LEU A 122 -7.75 -4.22 -12.33
N HIS A 123 -8.35 -5.29 -12.88
CA HIS A 123 -8.27 -5.58 -14.30
C HIS A 123 -9.00 -4.52 -15.15
N GLU A 124 -10.16 -4.04 -14.69
CA GLU A 124 -10.89 -2.95 -15.34
C GLU A 124 -10.04 -1.67 -15.47
N TYR A 125 -9.23 -1.34 -14.46
CA TYR A 125 -8.35 -0.16 -14.52
C TYR A 125 -7.09 -0.35 -15.39
N ARG A 126 -6.77 -1.59 -15.78
CA ARG A 126 -5.57 -1.91 -16.58
C ARG A 126 -5.88 -2.18 -18.06
N ALA A 127 -7.16 -2.31 -18.41
CA ALA A 127 -7.63 -2.44 -19.79
C ALA A 127 -7.70 -1.07 -20.47
#